data_AF-A0A919PFP2-F1
#
_entry.id   AF-A0A919PFP2-F1
#
_cell.length_a   1.000
_cell.length_b   1.000
_cell.length_c   1.000
_cell.angle_alpha   90.00
_cell.angle_beta   90.00
_cell.angle_gamma   90.00
#
_symmetry.space_group_name_H-M   'P 1'
#
loop_
_entity.id
_entity.type
_entity.pdbx_description
1 polymer ?
#
loop_
_entity_poly.entity_id
_entity_poly.type
_entity_poly.pdbx_seq_one_letter_code
_entity_poly.pdbx_strand_id
1 'polypeptide(L)'
;MSQEHQGWPAVQDELADALLRLRPEDAISLDGADGFVQFIRFGRGITVKGPSVLVHTKPGEPGSPTEAALTALGWTPSAETETTAQPEAPAPLDQATAARWADVIVRTLRDVRGIADPATLTYSSFNNNGLRAPRLHTVTADAEQAAPDPDPATLLPPPSPAWRQWCTLFADGIGDWSQAAFDRLVAEQGWQDSSSGRHPRLTAAGGERVSALTYHAGHRGHGEVNAVSVALPVAEADLAQVFRQALAGAAAALGHPPLVGDMDREPFARWRGARTTLTLSAHLSGEVQLLVEPTEPRETVIYNDHKWMMSPDDWSPDELWMTEPDVEAPEAKQLLGMMSYPHSTSTTLDGTIEELRLLFTSWSSALPLLHPYARTARWRLSRRKGDMIAEGRFSRERVTARFGWSDQYGARLAAAPGPDVTADLVERVRAALDQAGITTPEELGGAAWSDTPAERMYANRLTLEHG
;
A
#
# COMPACT_ATOMS: atom_id res chain seq x y z
N MET A 1 -18.32 -29.17 -8.35
CA MET A 1 -17.59 -30.26 -7.65
C MET A 1 -17.82 -30.04 -6.17
N SER A 2 -18.44 -30.99 -5.48
CA SER A 2 -18.66 -30.92 -4.03
C SER A 2 -17.32 -30.94 -3.32
N GLN A 3 -17.01 -29.91 -2.53
CA GLN A 3 -15.90 -29.99 -1.57
C GLN A 3 -16.27 -31.06 -0.55
N GLU A 4 -15.63 -32.23 -0.61
CA GLU A 4 -15.62 -33.12 0.54
C GLU A 4 -14.94 -32.36 1.69
N HIS A 5 -15.68 -32.11 2.77
CA HIS A 5 -15.09 -31.60 4.01
C HIS A 5 -14.12 -32.67 4.54
N GLN A 6 -12.83 -32.47 4.30
CA GLN A 6 -11.77 -33.36 4.77
C GLN A 6 -11.47 -33.04 6.23
N GLY A 7 -11.59 -34.04 7.11
CA GLY A 7 -11.49 -33.88 8.57
C GLY A 7 -10.07 -33.57 9.09
N TRP A 8 -9.91 -33.57 10.41
CA TRP A 8 -8.66 -33.21 11.13
C TRP A 8 -7.34 -33.79 10.58
N PRO A 9 -7.26 -35.04 10.06
CA PRO A 9 -6.04 -35.55 9.45
C PRO A 9 -5.55 -34.72 8.24
N ALA A 10 -6.47 -34.23 7.41
CA ALA A 10 -6.11 -33.41 6.26
C ALA A 10 -5.60 -32.02 6.69
N VAL A 11 -6.21 -31.43 7.73
CA VAL A 11 -5.73 -30.18 8.33
C VAL A 11 -4.30 -30.35 8.88
N GLN A 12 -4.03 -31.50 9.51
CA GLN A 12 -2.72 -31.82 10.05
C GLN A 12 -1.65 -31.92 8.95
N ASP A 13 -1.96 -32.62 7.85
CA ASP A 13 -1.06 -32.75 6.71
C ASP A 13 -0.78 -31.40 6.04
N GLU A 14 -1.83 -30.59 5.80
CA GLU A 14 -1.68 -29.26 5.23
C GLU A 14 -0.90 -28.30 6.14
N LEU A 15 -1.09 -28.40 7.46
CA LEU A 15 -0.34 -27.62 8.45
C LEU A 15 1.14 -27.99 8.44
N ALA A 16 1.47 -29.29 8.37
CA ALA A 16 2.86 -29.73 8.29
C ALA A 16 3.53 -29.16 7.03
N ASP A 17 2.85 -29.22 5.89
CA ASP A 17 3.33 -28.64 4.63
C ASP A 17 3.42 -27.11 4.67
N ALA A 18 2.50 -26.43 5.36
CA ALA A 18 2.53 -24.98 5.52
C ALA A 18 3.73 -24.54 6.38
N LEU A 19 3.97 -25.22 7.51
CA LEU A 19 5.09 -24.97 8.42
C LEU A 19 6.45 -25.09 7.72
N LEU A 20 6.61 -26.05 6.80
CA LEU A 20 7.83 -26.20 5.99
C LEU A 20 8.05 -25.06 4.99
N ARG A 21 6.97 -24.43 4.53
CA ARG A 21 6.97 -23.39 3.50
C ARG A 21 6.92 -21.96 4.05
N LEU A 22 6.82 -21.79 5.37
CA LEU A 22 6.84 -20.47 6.00
C LEU A 22 8.09 -19.70 5.60
N ARG A 23 7.91 -18.48 5.11
CA ARG A 23 8.98 -17.51 4.85
C ARG A 23 9.23 -16.66 6.08
N PRO A 24 10.37 -15.94 6.15
CA PRO A 24 10.57 -14.92 7.17
C PRO A 24 9.36 -13.97 7.22
N GLU A 25 8.90 -13.69 8.43
CA GLU A 25 7.77 -12.81 8.74
C GLU A 25 6.38 -13.31 8.31
N ASP A 26 6.24 -14.53 7.80
CA ASP A 26 4.93 -15.16 7.68
C ASP A 26 4.38 -15.47 9.08
N ALA A 27 3.13 -15.07 9.31
CA ALA A 27 2.32 -15.42 10.46
C ALA A 27 0.98 -15.97 9.99
N ILE A 28 0.56 -17.07 10.59
CA ILE A 28 -0.72 -17.73 10.32
C ILE A 28 -1.45 -17.90 11.64
N SER A 29 -2.73 -17.58 11.66
CA SER A 29 -3.62 -17.84 12.79
C SER A 29 -4.78 -18.73 12.35
N LEU A 30 -5.08 -19.71 13.18
CA LEU A 30 -6.29 -20.53 13.10
C LEU A 30 -7.15 -20.19 14.31
N ASP A 31 -8.30 -19.57 14.02
CA ASP A 31 -9.20 -19.02 15.03
C ASP A 31 -10.49 -19.82 15.10
N GLY A 32 -10.97 -20.10 16.31
CA GLY A 32 -12.30 -20.61 16.61
C GLY A 32 -12.98 -19.76 17.68
N ALA A 33 -14.26 -20.04 17.98
CA ALA A 33 -15.07 -19.21 18.88
C ALA A 33 -14.41 -18.96 20.26
N ASP A 34 -13.73 -19.97 20.81
CA ASP A 34 -13.18 -19.93 22.17
C ASP A 34 -11.64 -20.04 22.24
N GLY A 35 -10.94 -19.93 21.12
CA GLY A 35 -9.48 -19.95 21.11
C GLY A 35 -8.85 -19.88 19.74
N PHE A 36 -7.55 -19.60 19.73
CA PHE A 36 -6.75 -19.50 18.52
C PHE A 36 -5.44 -20.27 18.68
N VAL A 37 -4.83 -20.66 17.57
CA VAL A 37 -3.42 -21.04 17.52
C VAL A 37 -2.74 -20.25 16.41
N GLN A 38 -1.70 -19.54 16.76
CA GLN A 38 -0.90 -18.73 15.85
C GLN A 38 0.51 -19.28 15.76
N PHE A 39 1.08 -19.24 14.56
CA PHE A 39 2.49 -19.56 14.33
C PHE A 39 3.15 -18.55 13.41
N ILE A 40 4.37 -18.14 13.80
CA ILE A 40 5.10 -17.03 13.20
C ILE A 40 6.54 -17.45 12.96
N ARG A 41 7.08 -17.17 11.76
CA ARG A 41 8.51 -17.30 11.50
C ARG A 41 9.21 -15.95 11.66
N PHE A 42 10.16 -15.85 12.58
CA PHE A 42 10.95 -14.64 12.78
C PHE A 42 12.23 -14.65 11.92
N GLY A 43 12.54 -13.50 11.32
CA GLY A 43 13.82 -13.24 10.65
C GLY A 43 14.95 -12.95 11.65
N ARG A 44 14.70 -12.11 12.68
CA ARG A 44 15.59 -11.75 13.82
C ARG A 44 14.81 -11.02 14.95
N GLY A 45 15.13 -11.33 16.22
CA GLY A 45 14.72 -10.61 17.46
C GLY A 45 13.27 -10.91 17.90
N ILE A 46 13.01 -11.54 19.05
CA ILE A 46 12.79 -10.84 20.35
C ILE A 46 13.50 -11.54 21.52
N THR A 47 13.94 -12.79 21.39
CA THR A 47 15.04 -13.34 22.20
C THR A 47 15.68 -14.52 21.44
N VAL A 48 17.01 -14.46 21.20
CA VAL A 48 17.92 -15.55 20.73
C VAL A 48 18.26 -15.68 19.21
N LYS A 49 19.56 -15.47 18.91
CA LYS A 49 20.53 -16.15 18.00
C LYS A 49 20.15 -16.71 16.60
N GLY A 50 19.02 -16.39 15.97
CA GLY A 50 18.80 -16.74 14.55
C GLY A 50 17.33 -16.83 14.13
N PRO A 51 17.02 -17.22 12.88
CA PRO A 51 15.65 -17.44 12.43
C PRO A 51 14.98 -18.58 13.20
N SER A 52 13.79 -18.35 13.74
CA SER A 52 13.02 -19.34 14.50
C SER A 52 11.55 -19.31 14.08
N VAL A 53 10.83 -20.39 14.40
CA VAL A 53 9.36 -20.40 14.34
C VAL A 53 8.83 -20.49 15.76
N LEU A 54 7.85 -19.65 16.07
CA LEU A 54 7.15 -19.61 17.35
C LEU A 54 5.71 -20.05 17.12
N VAL A 55 5.20 -20.94 17.97
CA VAL A 55 3.80 -21.33 18.00
C VAL A 55 3.23 -20.95 19.36
N HIS A 56 2.10 -20.23 19.39
CA HIS A 56 1.44 -19.77 20.62
C HIS A 56 -0.09 -19.84 20.53
N THR A 57 -0.74 -19.87 21.70
CA THR A 57 -2.20 -19.94 21.86
C THR A 57 -2.62 -19.14 23.10
N LYS A 58 -3.90 -18.76 23.19
CA LYS A 58 -4.49 -18.11 24.37
C LYS A 58 -4.14 -18.88 25.67
N PRO A 59 -3.86 -18.24 26.81
CA PRO A 59 -3.62 -18.99 28.04
C PRO A 59 -4.91 -19.66 28.53
N GLY A 60 -4.77 -20.74 29.31
CA GLY A 60 -5.87 -21.22 30.15
C GLY A 60 -5.96 -20.38 31.42
N GLU A 61 -7.15 -20.29 32.02
CA GLU A 61 -7.27 -19.67 33.34
C GLU A 61 -6.44 -20.47 34.37
N PRO A 62 -5.73 -19.81 35.31
CA PRO A 62 -4.96 -20.51 36.33
C PRO A 62 -5.81 -21.51 37.13
N GLY A 63 -5.35 -22.76 37.21
CA GLY A 63 -6.04 -23.89 37.84
C GLY A 63 -7.12 -24.54 36.99
N SER A 64 -7.35 -24.10 35.74
CA SER A 64 -8.40 -24.65 34.88
C SER A 64 -8.01 -25.98 34.22
N PRO A 65 -8.99 -26.81 33.81
CA PRO A 65 -8.73 -27.98 32.97
C PRO A 65 -8.00 -27.63 31.67
N THR A 66 -8.25 -26.44 31.12
CA THR A 66 -7.59 -25.93 29.91
C THR A 66 -6.10 -25.68 30.15
N GLU A 67 -5.71 -25.04 31.25
CA GLU A 67 -4.30 -24.84 31.60
C GLU A 67 -3.58 -26.19 31.80
N ALA A 68 -4.21 -27.13 32.50
CA ALA A 68 -3.66 -28.46 32.70
C ALA A 68 -3.47 -29.22 31.38
N ALA A 69 -4.45 -29.13 30.47
CA ALA A 69 -4.39 -29.77 29.16
C ALA A 69 -3.34 -29.14 28.24
N LEU A 70 -3.20 -27.81 28.26
CA LEU A 70 -2.11 -27.10 27.56
C LEU A 70 -0.75 -27.53 28.11
N THR A 71 -0.57 -27.55 29.43
CA THR A 71 0.67 -28.00 30.07
C THR A 71 1.03 -29.44 29.67
N ALA A 72 0.05 -30.35 29.62
CA ALA A 72 0.24 -31.74 29.22
C ALA A 72 0.67 -31.91 27.75
N LEU A 73 0.31 -30.96 26.89
CA LEU A 73 0.77 -30.87 25.50
C LEU A 73 2.12 -30.15 25.35
N GLY A 74 2.76 -29.74 26.46
CA GLY A 74 4.06 -29.09 26.48
C GLY A 74 4.04 -27.58 26.31
N TRP A 75 2.86 -26.94 26.37
CA TRP A 75 2.76 -25.48 26.29
C TRP A 75 3.26 -24.86 27.60
N THR A 76 4.03 -23.79 27.47
CA THR A 76 4.60 -23.05 28.62
C THR A 76 4.12 -21.61 28.63
N PRO A 77 3.79 -21.03 29.80
CA PRO A 77 3.44 -19.61 29.91
C PRO A 77 4.57 -18.73 29.37
N SER A 78 4.24 -17.81 28.46
CA SER A 78 5.16 -16.81 27.94
C SER A 78 4.93 -15.49 28.69
N ALA A 79 5.95 -15.02 29.40
CA ALA A 79 5.88 -13.78 30.18
C ALA A 79 5.74 -12.51 29.30
N GLU A 80 6.08 -12.59 28.01
CA GLU A 80 6.19 -11.44 27.12
C GLU A 80 4.93 -11.14 26.31
N THR A 81 3.95 -12.06 26.24
CA THR A 81 2.84 -11.96 25.28
C THR A 81 1.46 -12.27 25.85
N GLU A 82 1.33 -12.48 27.16
CA GLU A 82 0.08 -12.97 27.78
C GLU A 82 -0.47 -14.24 27.09
N THR A 83 0.40 -15.07 26.51
CA THR A 83 0.04 -16.33 25.83
C THR A 83 0.78 -17.53 26.42
N THR A 84 0.35 -18.74 26.05
CA THR A 84 1.17 -19.94 26.24
C THR A 84 1.81 -20.31 24.92
N ALA A 85 3.11 -20.56 24.93
CA ALA A 85 3.91 -20.86 23.75
C ALA A 85 4.66 -22.18 23.90
N GLN A 86 4.97 -22.82 22.77
CA GLN A 86 5.92 -23.92 22.70
C GLN A 86 7.35 -23.37 22.57
N PRO A 87 8.39 -24.14 22.94
CA PRO A 87 9.77 -23.75 22.70
C PRO A 87 10.01 -23.47 21.21
N GLU A 88 10.65 -22.35 20.91
CA GLU A 88 11.02 -21.97 19.55
C GLU A 88 11.89 -23.06 18.88
N ALA A 89 11.60 -23.39 17.61
CA ALA A 89 12.48 -24.24 16.81
C ALA A 89 13.26 -23.42 15.78
N PRO A 90 14.55 -23.74 15.54
CA PRO A 90 15.33 -23.12 14.48
C PRO A 90 14.68 -23.32 13.11
N ALA A 91 14.66 -22.26 12.29
CA ALA A 91 14.22 -22.33 10.90
C ALA A 91 15.42 -22.52 9.95
N PRO A 92 15.27 -23.26 8.84
CA PRO A 92 14.06 -23.95 8.38
C PRO A 92 13.73 -25.18 9.24
N LEU A 93 12.43 -25.48 9.38
CA LEU A 93 11.98 -26.69 10.06
C LEU A 93 12.29 -27.92 9.20
N ASP A 94 12.65 -29.03 9.84
CA ASP A 94 12.64 -30.33 9.18
C ASP A 94 11.22 -30.94 9.19
N GLN A 95 11.01 -31.95 8.34
CA GLN A 95 9.72 -32.61 8.16
C GLN A 95 9.17 -33.22 9.47
N ALA A 96 10.05 -33.78 10.31
CA ALA A 96 9.66 -34.39 11.58
C ALA A 96 9.17 -33.34 12.59
N THR A 97 9.84 -32.19 12.64
CA THR A 97 9.49 -31.06 13.51
C THR A 97 8.20 -30.41 13.06
N ALA A 98 8.03 -30.19 11.75
CA ALA A 98 6.79 -29.65 11.18
C ALA A 98 5.59 -30.57 11.44
N ALA A 99 5.73 -31.88 11.24
CA ALA A 99 4.68 -32.85 11.52
C ALA A 99 4.30 -32.90 13.01
N ARG A 100 5.30 -32.86 13.90
CA ARG A 100 5.07 -32.81 15.36
C ARG A 100 4.30 -31.56 15.77
N TRP A 101 4.65 -30.40 15.21
CA TRP A 101 3.95 -29.17 15.52
C TRP A 101 2.54 -29.12 14.94
N ALA A 102 2.34 -29.63 13.72
CA ALA A 102 0.99 -29.79 13.18
C ALA A 102 0.10 -30.64 14.09
N ASP A 103 0.62 -31.76 14.63
CA ASP A 103 -0.09 -32.60 15.62
C ASP A 103 -0.45 -31.79 16.89
N VAL A 104 0.51 -31.05 17.45
CA VAL A 104 0.28 -30.23 18.65
C VAL A 104 -0.77 -29.15 18.39
N ILE A 105 -0.71 -28.47 17.24
CA ILE A 105 -1.69 -27.45 16.84
C ILE A 105 -3.10 -28.07 16.73
N VAL A 106 -3.23 -29.19 16.01
CA VAL A 106 -4.52 -29.88 15.83
C VAL A 106 -5.09 -30.37 17.15
N ARG A 107 -4.28 -31.00 18.01
CA ARG A 107 -4.72 -31.46 19.33
C ARG A 107 -5.10 -30.30 20.25
N THR A 108 -4.42 -29.17 20.14
CA THR A 108 -4.78 -27.96 20.90
C THR A 108 -6.14 -27.44 20.46
N LEU A 109 -6.39 -27.34 19.15
CA LEU A 109 -7.69 -26.88 18.63
C LEU A 109 -8.82 -27.88 18.93
N ARG A 110 -8.60 -29.17 18.69
CA ARG A 110 -9.62 -30.21 18.85
C ARG A 110 -9.87 -30.59 20.31
N ASP A 111 -8.81 -30.98 21.02
CA ASP A 111 -8.93 -31.65 22.33
C ASP A 111 -8.94 -30.64 23.49
N VAL A 112 -8.35 -29.46 23.31
CA VAL A 112 -8.26 -28.43 24.36
C VAL A 112 -9.27 -27.30 24.16
N ARG A 113 -9.42 -26.80 22.93
CA ARG A 113 -10.42 -25.76 22.60
C ARG A 113 -11.78 -26.31 22.24
N GLY A 114 -11.93 -27.63 22.13
CA GLY A 114 -13.21 -28.28 21.87
C GLY A 114 -13.77 -28.02 20.47
N ILE A 115 -12.92 -27.67 19.50
CA ILE A 115 -13.36 -27.43 18.13
C ILE A 115 -13.67 -28.79 17.50
N ALA A 116 -14.96 -29.05 17.29
CA ALA A 116 -15.43 -30.35 16.82
C ALA A 116 -15.16 -30.57 15.33
N ASP A 117 -15.39 -29.54 14.52
CA ASP A 117 -15.29 -29.58 13.06
C ASP A 117 -14.24 -28.56 12.58
N PRO A 118 -13.16 -28.98 11.90
CA PRO A 118 -12.16 -28.04 11.39
C PRO A 118 -12.71 -27.06 10.36
N ALA A 119 -13.85 -27.35 9.71
CA ALA A 119 -14.49 -26.39 8.81
C ALA A 119 -15.04 -25.15 9.54
N THR A 120 -15.16 -25.20 10.88
CA THR A 120 -15.54 -24.03 11.70
C THR A 120 -14.36 -23.12 12.07
N LEU A 121 -13.13 -23.55 11.78
CA LEU A 121 -11.96 -22.69 11.95
C LEU A 121 -11.98 -21.58 10.91
N THR A 122 -11.55 -20.39 11.34
CA THR A 122 -11.22 -19.27 10.46
C THR A 122 -9.72 -19.25 10.25
N TYR A 123 -9.30 -19.24 8.99
CA TYR A 123 -7.90 -19.07 8.61
C TYR A 123 -7.59 -17.59 8.36
N SER A 124 -6.58 -17.06 9.04
CA SER A 124 -5.99 -15.76 8.71
C SER A 124 -4.48 -15.89 8.55
N SER A 125 -3.92 -15.11 7.63
CA SER A 125 -2.48 -15.05 7.42
C SER A 125 -2.04 -13.61 7.19
N PHE A 126 -0.93 -13.22 7.80
CA PHE A 126 -0.28 -11.95 7.52
C PHE A 126 1.22 -12.18 7.34
N ASN A 127 1.80 -11.53 6.34
CA ASN A 127 3.25 -11.33 6.27
C ASN A 127 3.47 -9.81 6.31
N ASN A 128 4.49 -9.35 7.03
CA ASN A 128 4.91 -7.95 7.04
C ASN A 128 5.25 -7.41 5.63
N ASN A 129 5.48 -8.30 4.67
CA ASN A 129 5.80 -8.01 3.26
C ASN A 129 4.60 -8.21 2.30
N GLY A 130 3.37 -8.38 2.82
CA GLY A 130 2.14 -8.48 2.02
C GLY A 130 1.96 -9.77 1.20
N LEU A 131 3.00 -10.59 1.06
CA LEU A 131 2.89 -11.87 0.35
C LEU A 131 1.98 -12.85 1.12
N ARG A 132 1.10 -13.56 0.39
CA ARG A 132 0.22 -14.59 0.99
C ARG A 132 1.06 -15.71 1.60
N ALA A 133 0.80 -16.05 2.86
CA ALA A 133 1.33 -17.26 3.49
C ALA A 133 0.67 -18.52 2.88
N PRO A 134 1.23 -19.72 3.09
CA PRO A 134 0.63 -20.97 2.60
C PRO A 134 -0.81 -21.16 3.10
N ARG A 135 -1.76 -21.31 2.18
CA ARG A 135 -3.18 -21.55 2.48
C ARG A 135 -3.42 -22.98 2.94
N LEU A 136 -4.31 -23.14 3.90
CA LEU A 136 -4.93 -24.44 4.22
C LEU A 136 -6.24 -24.53 3.44
N HIS A 137 -6.42 -25.55 2.62
CA HIS A 137 -7.62 -25.74 1.79
C HIS A 137 -8.74 -26.44 2.56
N THR A 138 -8.40 -27.09 3.67
CA THR A 138 -9.30 -27.85 4.55
C THR A 138 -10.05 -26.97 5.56
N VAL A 139 -9.65 -25.72 5.70
CA VAL A 139 -10.23 -24.76 6.66
C VAL A 139 -11.03 -23.72 5.89
N THR A 140 -12.17 -23.31 6.45
CA THR A 140 -12.99 -22.25 5.84
C THR A 140 -12.18 -20.95 5.86
N ALA A 141 -11.79 -20.48 4.68
CA ALA A 141 -11.22 -19.16 4.54
C ALA A 141 -12.22 -18.15 5.09
N ASP A 142 -11.73 -17.13 5.80
CA ASP A 142 -12.57 -16.01 6.20
C ASP A 142 -13.42 -15.56 5.00
N ALA A 143 -14.73 -15.38 5.21
CA ALA A 143 -15.72 -15.19 4.14
C ALA A 143 -15.52 -13.90 3.31
N GLU A 144 -14.42 -13.18 3.54
CA GLU A 144 -13.94 -12.04 2.78
C GLU A 144 -12.74 -12.36 1.88
N GLN A 145 -12.58 -13.59 1.39
CA GLN A 145 -11.84 -13.77 0.14
C GLN A 145 -12.70 -13.23 -1.00
N ALA A 146 -12.60 -11.92 -1.23
CA ALA A 146 -13.10 -11.27 -2.42
C ALA A 146 -12.74 -12.14 -3.64
N ALA A 147 -13.72 -12.34 -4.54
CA ALA A 147 -13.48 -12.92 -5.85
C ALA A 147 -12.21 -12.29 -6.47
N PRO A 148 -11.45 -13.02 -7.31
CA PRO A 148 -10.32 -12.41 -8.02
C PRO A 148 -10.79 -11.08 -8.59
N ASP A 149 -10.09 -10.04 -8.17
CA ASP A 149 -10.50 -8.68 -8.44
C ASP A 149 -10.66 -8.54 -9.96
N PRO A 150 -11.82 -8.04 -10.44
CA PRO A 150 -12.03 -7.93 -11.87
C PRO A 150 -10.93 -7.07 -12.46
N ASP A 151 -10.48 -7.43 -13.68
CA ASP A 151 -9.42 -6.73 -14.39
C ASP A 151 -9.64 -5.22 -14.27
N PRO A 152 -8.66 -4.44 -13.77
CA PRO A 152 -8.74 -3.00 -13.67
C PRO A 152 -9.37 -2.29 -14.87
N ALA A 153 -9.09 -2.77 -16.08
CA ALA A 153 -9.62 -2.22 -17.32
C ALA A 153 -11.15 -2.31 -17.42
N THR A 154 -11.77 -3.31 -16.77
CA THR A 154 -13.24 -3.51 -16.77
C THR A 154 -13.98 -2.62 -15.78
N LEU A 155 -13.26 -2.00 -14.84
CA LEU A 155 -13.82 -1.12 -13.80
C LEU A 155 -13.65 0.37 -14.11
N LEU A 156 -12.83 0.69 -15.12
CA LEU A 156 -12.67 2.05 -15.62
C LEU A 156 -13.82 2.41 -16.57
N PRO A 157 -14.18 3.71 -16.68
CA PRO A 157 -15.13 4.14 -17.69
C PRO A 157 -14.57 3.91 -19.11
N PRO A 158 -15.41 4.01 -20.16
CA PRO A 158 -14.94 3.94 -21.54
C PRO A 158 -13.74 4.88 -21.78
N PRO A 159 -12.67 4.41 -22.46
CA PRO A 159 -11.45 5.20 -22.64
C PRO A 159 -11.70 6.40 -23.53
N SER A 160 -11.15 7.56 -23.15
CA SER A 160 -11.14 8.73 -24.02
C SER A 160 -10.21 8.50 -25.22
N PRO A 161 -10.71 8.62 -26.47
CA PRO A 161 -9.87 8.46 -27.66
C PRO A 161 -8.74 9.49 -27.73
N ALA A 162 -8.99 10.73 -27.28
CA ALA A 162 -7.99 11.80 -27.29
C ALA A 162 -6.82 11.47 -26.37
N TRP A 163 -7.09 11.08 -25.12
CA TRP A 163 -6.03 10.71 -24.16
C TRP A 163 -5.25 9.47 -24.60
N ARG A 164 -5.93 8.49 -25.23
CA ARG A 164 -5.25 7.35 -25.84
C ARG A 164 -4.27 7.81 -26.94
N GLN A 165 -4.71 8.71 -27.82
CA GLN A 165 -3.88 9.27 -28.87
C GLN A 165 -2.68 10.03 -28.31
N TRP A 166 -2.88 10.87 -27.29
CA TRP A 166 -1.80 11.60 -26.61
C TRP A 166 -0.75 10.67 -26.02
N CYS A 167 -1.19 9.64 -25.29
CA CYS A 167 -0.29 8.66 -24.71
C CYS A 167 0.47 7.87 -25.78
N THR A 168 -0.19 7.47 -26.88
CA THR A 168 0.49 6.80 -28.01
C THR A 168 1.49 7.71 -28.70
N LEU A 169 1.15 8.99 -28.90
CA LEU A 169 2.03 9.97 -29.54
C LEU A 169 3.32 10.19 -28.76
N PHE A 170 3.23 10.25 -27.43
CA PHE A 170 4.36 10.57 -26.55
C PHE A 170 5.06 9.36 -25.91
N ALA A 171 4.58 8.13 -26.16
CA ALA A 171 5.16 6.90 -25.60
C ALA A 171 6.66 6.75 -25.92
N ASP A 172 7.09 7.17 -27.11
CA ASP A 172 8.49 7.13 -27.54
C ASP A 172 9.20 8.49 -27.42
N GLY A 173 8.49 9.51 -26.93
CA GLY A 173 8.95 10.88 -26.79
C GLY A 173 8.89 11.67 -28.09
N ILE A 174 9.56 12.82 -28.10
CA ILE A 174 9.56 13.74 -29.25
C ILE A 174 10.81 13.60 -30.13
N GLY A 175 11.66 12.60 -29.90
CA GLY A 175 12.92 12.40 -30.62
C GLY A 175 14.14 12.73 -29.77
N ASP A 176 14.98 13.66 -30.24
CA ASP A 176 16.20 14.10 -29.54
C ASP A 176 15.95 15.20 -28.49
N TRP A 177 14.67 15.48 -28.20
CA TRP A 177 14.26 16.52 -27.25
C TRP A 177 14.81 17.93 -27.58
N SER A 178 15.12 18.19 -28.85
CA SER A 178 15.46 19.53 -29.36
C SER A 178 14.21 20.36 -29.66
N GLN A 179 14.38 21.69 -29.73
CA GLN A 179 13.29 22.57 -30.19
C GLN A 179 12.86 22.22 -31.61
N ALA A 180 13.79 21.87 -32.50
CA ALA A 180 13.49 21.48 -33.88
C ALA A 180 12.67 20.19 -33.98
N ALA A 181 12.88 19.24 -33.06
CA ALA A 181 12.05 18.04 -32.97
C ALA A 181 10.64 18.35 -32.47
N PHE A 182 10.51 19.23 -31.47
CA PHE A 182 9.22 19.73 -31.04
C PHE A 182 8.48 20.48 -32.15
N ASP A 183 9.14 21.42 -32.84
CA ASP A 183 8.52 22.20 -33.93
C ASP A 183 8.03 21.32 -35.08
N ARG A 184 8.75 20.24 -35.41
CA ARG A 184 8.28 19.24 -36.37
C ARG A 184 7.01 18.54 -35.89
N LEU A 185 6.97 18.11 -34.63
CA LEU A 185 5.78 17.51 -34.04
C LEU A 185 4.59 18.48 -34.09
N VAL A 186 4.80 19.76 -33.74
CA VAL A 186 3.78 20.81 -33.81
C VAL A 186 3.23 20.94 -35.23
N ALA A 187 4.10 20.98 -36.24
CA ALA A 187 3.71 21.09 -37.64
C ALA A 187 2.96 19.85 -38.14
N GLU A 188 3.42 18.65 -37.75
CA GLU A 188 2.79 17.36 -38.11
C GLU A 188 1.38 17.23 -37.53
N GLN A 189 1.17 17.71 -36.30
CA GLN A 189 -0.11 17.64 -35.61
C GLN A 189 -1.01 18.85 -35.87
N GLY A 190 -0.49 19.88 -36.56
CA GLY A 190 -1.24 21.08 -36.93
C GLY A 190 -1.69 21.93 -35.73
N TRP A 191 -0.94 21.91 -34.62
CA TRP A 191 -1.29 22.71 -33.44
C TRP A 191 -1.08 24.20 -33.70
N GLN A 192 -2.00 25.02 -33.18
CA GLN A 192 -1.99 26.45 -33.43
C GLN A 192 -1.37 27.18 -32.24
N ASP A 193 -0.50 28.14 -32.52
CA ASP A 193 0.04 29.03 -31.50
C ASP A 193 -1.07 29.91 -30.93
N SER A 194 -1.24 29.86 -29.61
CA SER A 194 -2.23 30.62 -28.87
C SER A 194 -1.62 31.78 -28.08
N SER A 195 -0.28 31.93 -28.06
CA SER A 195 0.38 32.99 -27.29
C SER A 195 1.73 33.44 -27.86
N SER A 196 1.90 34.75 -28.04
CA SER A 196 3.22 35.36 -28.27
C SER A 196 4.01 35.47 -26.96
N GLY A 197 4.86 34.50 -26.64
CA GLY A 197 5.69 34.49 -25.42
C GLY A 197 6.91 33.56 -25.49
N ARG A 198 7.80 33.61 -24.49
CA ARG A 198 9.03 32.77 -24.42
C ARG A 198 8.75 31.26 -24.28
N HIS A 199 7.53 30.89 -23.88
CA HIS A 199 7.06 29.51 -23.84
C HIS A 199 5.78 29.44 -24.68
N PRO A 200 5.85 28.95 -25.93
CA PRO A 200 4.67 28.88 -26.79
C PRO A 200 3.63 27.95 -26.14
N ARG A 201 2.44 28.48 -25.90
CA ARG A 201 1.26 27.66 -25.58
C ARG A 201 0.55 27.38 -26.89
N LEU A 202 0.43 26.11 -27.21
CA LEU A 202 -0.23 25.65 -28.41
C LEU A 202 -1.62 25.13 -28.04
N THR A 203 -2.58 25.26 -28.94
CA THR A 203 -3.91 24.66 -28.77
C THR A 203 -4.06 23.52 -29.76
N ALA A 204 -4.38 22.34 -29.26
CA ALA A 204 -4.73 21.18 -30.06
C ALA A 204 -6.21 21.22 -30.50
N ALA A 205 -6.56 20.42 -31.52
CA ALA A 205 -7.90 20.44 -32.10
C ALA A 205 -9.03 20.08 -31.09
N GLY A 206 -8.72 19.35 -30.02
CA GLY A 206 -9.67 18.99 -28.97
C GLY A 206 -9.83 20.03 -27.86
N GLY A 207 -9.13 21.17 -27.94
CA GLY A 207 -9.14 22.22 -26.92
C GLY A 207 -8.11 22.03 -25.81
N GLU A 208 -7.27 20.99 -25.89
CA GLU A 208 -6.13 20.82 -24.99
C GLU A 208 -5.07 21.88 -25.26
N ARG A 209 -4.46 22.36 -24.18
CA ARG A 209 -3.29 23.23 -24.21
C ARG A 209 -2.04 22.37 -24.19
N VAL A 210 -1.16 22.54 -25.17
CA VAL A 210 0.14 21.88 -25.23
C VAL A 210 1.22 22.91 -24.95
N SER A 211 2.17 22.59 -24.08
CA SER A 211 3.32 23.46 -23.84
C SER A 211 4.61 22.67 -23.66
N ALA A 212 5.72 23.23 -24.16
CA ALA A 212 7.05 22.70 -23.92
C ALA A 212 7.73 23.51 -22.81
N LEU A 213 8.24 22.81 -21.80
CA LEU A 213 9.04 23.40 -20.74
C LEU A 213 10.52 23.37 -21.12
N THR A 214 11.09 24.55 -21.30
CA THR A 214 12.51 24.76 -21.57
C THR A 214 13.13 25.45 -20.35
N TYR A 215 14.06 24.77 -19.69
CA TYR A 215 14.91 25.31 -18.62
C TYR A 215 16.31 25.48 -19.19
N HIS A 216 17.11 26.38 -18.61
CA HIS A 216 18.52 26.50 -18.99
C HIS A 216 19.18 25.12 -18.89
N ALA A 217 19.70 24.61 -20.01
CA ALA A 217 20.30 23.28 -20.20
C ALA A 217 21.57 23.00 -19.35
N GLY A 218 21.74 23.72 -18.24
CA GLY A 218 22.89 23.66 -17.36
C GLY A 218 23.10 22.27 -16.76
N HIS A 219 24.18 21.63 -17.20
CA HIS A 219 24.92 20.57 -16.52
C HIS A 219 24.29 19.17 -16.37
N ARG A 220 23.07 18.91 -16.86
CA ARG A 220 22.39 17.60 -16.66
C ARG A 220 22.07 16.80 -17.92
N GLY A 221 22.62 17.19 -19.06
CA GLY A 221 22.49 16.43 -20.31
C GLY A 221 21.09 16.50 -20.95
N HIS A 222 20.29 17.51 -20.60
CA HIS A 222 18.98 17.72 -21.20
C HIS A 222 19.08 18.15 -22.68
N GLY A 223 18.12 17.71 -23.50
CA GLY A 223 17.80 18.41 -24.73
C GLY A 223 17.30 19.83 -24.44
N GLU A 224 17.05 20.63 -25.48
CA GLU A 224 16.52 21.99 -25.30
C GLU A 224 15.13 22.01 -24.64
N VAL A 225 14.36 20.93 -24.82
CA VAL A 225 13.05 20.67 -24.20
C VAL A 225 13.20 19.65 -23.07
N ASN A 226 12.74 20.01 -21.87
CA ASN A 226 12.81 19.14 -20.69
C ASN A 226 11.53 18.37 -20.44
N ALA A 227 10.40 18.95 -20.83
CA ALA A 227 9.11 18.30 -20.70
C ALA A 227 8.12 18.86 -21.71
N VAL A 228 7.13 18.06 -22.06
CA VAL A 228 5.93 18.49 -22.78
C VAL A 228 4.73 18.22 -21.88
N SER A 229 3.87 19.21 -21.70
CA SER A 229 2.61 19.05 -20.99
C SER A 229 1.44 19.18 -21.95
N VAL A 230 0.45 18.30 -21.79
CA VAL A 230 -0.87 18.38 -22.41
C VAL A 230 -1.88 18.58 -21.30
N ALA A 231 -2.60 19.69 -21.35
CA ALA A 231 -3.46 20.18 -20.29
C ALA A 231 -4.87 20.43 -20.82
N LEU A 232 -5.86 19.71 -20.29
CA LEU A 232 -7.26 19.93 -20.58
C LEU A 232 -7.92 20.65 -19.39
N PRO A 233 -8.37 21.92 -19.55
CA PRO A 233 -9.22 22.56 -18.56
C PRO A 233 -10.55 21.80 -18.42
N VAL A 234 -10.99 21.53 -17.20
CA VAL A 234 -12.22 20.81 -16.88
C VAL A 234 -12.95 21.53 -15.75
N ALA A 235 -14.27 21.59 -15.80
CA ALA A 235 -15.05 22.06 -14.67
C ALA A 235 -14.83 21.13 -13.46
N GLU A 236 -14.75 21.69 -12.25
CA GLU A 236 -14.49 20.92 -11.02
C GLU A 236 -15.46 19.74 -10.84
N ALA A 237 -16.74 19.95 -11.19
CA ALA A 237 -17.78 18.92 -11.11
C ALA A 237 -17.53 17.72 -12.05
N ASP A 238 -16.82 17.92 -13.15
CA ASP A 238 -16.55 16.90 -14.17
C ASP A 238 -15.14 16.30 -14.06
N LEU A 239 -14.25 16.93 -13.28
CA LEU A 239 -12.82 16.57 -13.16
C LEU A 239 -12.64 15.08 -12.87
N ALA A 240 -13.42 14.55 -11.92
CA ALA A 240 -13.36 13.15 -11.53
C ALA A 240 -13.65 12.18 -12.70
N GLN A 241 -14.69 12.49 -13.48
CA GLN A 241 -15.09 11.67 -14.61
C GLN A 241 -14.06 11.77 -15.74
N VAL A 242 -13.62 12.98 -16.08
CA VAL A 242 -12.67 13.22 -17.17
C VAL A 242 -11.31 12.61 -16.85
N PHE A 243 -10.82 12.74 -15.62
CA PHE A 243 -9.58 12.09 -15.19
C PHE A 243 -9.67 10.57 -15.31
N ARG A 244 -10.78 9.95 -14.87
CA ARG A 244 -10.95 8.49 -14.99
C ARG A 244 -11.04 8.01 -16.44
N GLN A 245 -11.65 8.80 -17.33
CA GLN A 245 -11.65 8.53 -18.78
C GLN A 245 -10.26 8.70 -19.41
N ALA A 246 -9.49 9.67 -18.93
CA ALA A 246 -8.10 9.89 -19.34
C ALA A 246 -7.21 8.73 -18.89
N LEU A 247 -7.34 8.30 -17.64
CA LEU A 247 -6.64 7.15 -17.06
C LEU A 247 -6.96 5.86 -17.82
N ALA A 248 -8.23 5.65 -18.20
CA ALA A 248 -8.63 4.55 -19.06
C ALA A 248 -8.00 4.62 -20.46
N GLY A 249 -7.95 5.82 -21.06
CA GLY A 249 -7.29 6.06 -22.35
C GLY A 249 -5.79 5.77 -22.30
N ALA A 250 -5.12 6.27 -21.26
CA ALA A 250 -3.70 6.03 -21.01
C ALA A 250 -3.41 4.54 -20.79
N ALA A 251 -4.20 3.87 -19.95
CA ALA A 251 -4.05 2.44 -19.69
C ALA A 251 -4.29 1.58 -20.96
N ALA A 252 -5.22 1.98 -21.82
CA ALA A 252 -5.46 1.31 -23.10
C ALA A 252 -4.33 1.52 -24.13
N ALA A 253 -3.51 2.58 -23.98
CA ALA A 253 -2.36 2.85 -24.84
C ALA A 253 -1.06 2.22 -24.31
N LEU A 254 -0.84 2.32 -23.00
CA LEU A 254 0.45 2.04 -22.36
C LEU A 254 0.43 0.78 -21.46
N GLY A 255 -0.75 0.15 -21.28
CA GLY A 255 -0.96 -0.86 -20.25
C GLY A 255 -1.24 -0.23 -18.88
N HIS A 256 -1.46 -1.07 -17.87
CA HIS A 256 -1.75 -0.60 -16.52
C HIS A 256 -0.60 0.27 -15.97
N PRO A 257 -0.90 1.37 -15.25
CA PRO A 257 0.14 2.20 -14.66
C PRO A 257 0.94 1.38 -13.64
N PRO A 258 2.28 1.34 -13.76
CA PRO A 258 3.13 0.76 -12.74
C PRO A 258 3.15 1.56 -11.44
N LEU A 259 2.69 2.82 -11.45
CA LEU A 259 2.69 3.67 -10.27
C LEU A 259 1.47 4.59 -10.24
N VAL A 260 0.78 4.66 -9.10
CA VAL A 260 -0.25 5.65 -8.80
C VAL A 260 -0.01 6.28 -7.43
N GLY A 261 -0.54 7.48 -7.21
CA GLY A 261 -0.38 8.18 -5.93
C GLY A 261 -1.04 9.55 -5.98
N ASP A 262 -0.65 10.41 -5.05
CA ASP A 262 -1.09 11.80 -5.00
C ASP A 262 0.05 12.68 -4.52
N MET A 263 0.19 13.84 -5.15
CA MET A 263 1.16 14.87 -4.80
C MET A 263 0.38 16.12 -4.45
N ASP A 264 0.39 16.54 -3.19
CA ASP A 264 -0.31 17.76 -2.74
C ASP A 264 -1.77 17.89 -3.20
N ARG A 265 -2.52 16.78 -3.13
CA ARG A 265 -3.92 16.67 -3.60
C ARG A 265 -4.06 16.66 -5.11
N GLU A 266 -3.03 16.26 -5.84
CA GLU A 266 -3.08 15.97 -7.27
C GLU A 266 -2.93 14.46 -7.50
N PRO A 267 -4.04 13.72 -7.62
CA PRO A 267 -3.99 12.29 -7.89
C PRO A 267 -3.33 12.05 -9.23
N PHE A 268 -2.41 11.09 -9.29
CA PHE A 268 -1.65 10.80 -10.50
C PHE A 268 -1.50 9.31 -10.79
N ALA A 269 -1.24 9.02 -12.06
CA ALA A 269 -0.78 7.74 -12.56
C ALA A 269 0.47 7.97 -13.44
N ARG A 270 1.49 7.13 -13.29
CA ARG A 270 2.78 7.29 -13.98
C ARG A 270 3.18 6.01 -14.71
N TRP A 271 3.69 6.18 -15.92
CA TRP A 271 4.31 5.16 -16.75
C TRP A 271 5.75 5.55 -17.04
N ARG A 272 6.68 4.62 -16.82
CA ARG A 272 8.09 4.81 -17.12
C ARG A 272 8.47 3.94 -18.29
N GLY A 273 8.68 4.57 -19.44
CA GLY A 273 9.25 3.95 -20.63
C GLY A 273 10.78 4.06 -20.65
N ALA A 274 11.38 3.37 -21.62
CA ALA A 274 12.84 3.39 -21.80
C ALA A 274 13.40 4.78 -22.15
N ARG A 275 12.58 5.62 -22.81
CA ARG A 275 12.98 6.95 -23.28
C ARG A 275 12.21 8.08 -22.60
N THR A 276 10.98 7.80 -22.21
CA THR A 276 10.08 8.80 -21.64
C THR A 276 9.36 8.32 -20.40
N THR A 277 9.09 9.26 -19.50
CA THR A 277 8.19 9.12 -18.37
C THR A 277 6.94 9.92 -18.67
N LEU A 278 5.78 9.29 -18.53
CA LEU A 278 4.47 9.92 -18.70
C LEU A 278 3.77 9.94 -17.33
N THR A 279 3.36 11.11 -16.86
CA THR A 279 2.57 11.28 -15.63
C THR A 279 1.25 11.94 -15.97
N LEU A 280 0.15 11.23 -15.77
CA LEU A 280 -1.21 11.76 -15.86
C LEU A 280 -1.66 12.18 -14.46
N SER A 281 -2.04 13.44 -14.27
CA SER A 281 -2.55 13.96 -12.99
C SER A 281 -3.88 14.71 -13.13
N ALA A 282 -4.65 14.72 -12.04
CA ALA A 282 -5.79 15.59 -11.85
C ALA A 282 -5.41 16.75 -10.94
N HIS A 283 -5.37 17.95 -11.50
CA HIS A 283 -5.20 19.18 -10.75
C HIS A 283 -6.56 19.62 -10.21
N LEU A 284 -6.74 19.66 -8.90
CA LEU A 284 -8.00 20.06 -8.27
C LEU A 284 -8.41 21.51 -8.57
N SER A 285 -7.52 22.30 -9.14
CA SER A 285 -7.83 23.62 -9.70
C SER A 285 -8.65 23.58 -11.00
N GLY A 286 -8.97 22.39 -11.52
CA GLY A 286 -9.84 22.19 -12.69
C GLY A 286 -9.09 21.85 -13.98
N GLU A 287 -8.10 20.96 -13.91
CA GLU A 287 -7.35 20.53 -15.09
C GLU A 287 -6.96 19.05 -14.99
N VAL A 288 -7.02 18.34 -16.12
CA VAL A 288 -6.36 17.03 -16.29
C VAL A 288 -5.12 17.24 -17.14
N GLN A 289 -3.98 16.77 -16.65
CA GLN A 289 -2.69 17.04 -17.26
C GLN A 289 -1.92 15.74 -17.53
N LEU A 290 -1.34 15.61 -18.71
CA LEU A 290 -0.31 14.64 -19.03
C LEU A 290 1.03 15.36 -19.15
N LEU A 291 1.95 15.08 -18.24
CA LEU A 291 3.33 15.52 -18.29
C LEU A 291 4.21 14.42 -18.91
N VAL A 292 5.03 14.79 -19.89
CA VAL A 292 5.94 13.90 -20.62
C VAL A 292 7.36 14.41 -20.41
N GLU A 293 8.23 13.58 -19.86
CA GLU A 293 9.62 13.90 -19.54
C GLU A 293 10.57 12.87 -20.16
N PRO A 294 11.83 13.22 -20.50
CA PRO A 294 12.83 12.22 -20.88
C PRO A 294 13.26 11.44 -19.62
N THR A 295 13.33 10.11 -19.72
CA THR A 295 13.57 9.23 -18.56
C THR A 295 14.90 9.49 -17.87
N GLU A 296 16.03 9.35 -18.58
CA GLU A 296 17.37 9.46 -17.98
C GLU A 296 17.66 10.86 -17.39
N PRO A 297 17.33 11.98 -18.06
CA PRO A 297 17.57 13.29 -17.48
C PRO A 297 16.66 13.58 -16.29
N ARG A 298 15.42 13.08 -16.28
CA ARG A 298 14.53 13.18 -15.12
C ARG A 298 15.09 12.42 -13.92
N GLU A 299 15.55 11.19 -14.13
CA GLU A 299 16.21 10.38 -13.10
C GLU A 299 17.49 11.07 -12.60
N THR A 300 18.25 11.70 -13.50
CA THR A 300 19.47 12.48 -13.19
C THR A 300 19.16 13.75 -12.38
N VAL A 301 18.05 14.43 -12.65
CA VAL A 301 17.57 15.58 -11.86
C VAL A 301 17.19 15.12 -10.45
N ILE A 302 16.40 14.04 -10.34
CA ILE A 302 16.05 13.44 -9.04
C ILE A 302 17.33 13.12 -8.26
N TYR A 303 18.27 12.42 -8.91
CA TYR A 303 19.54 12.03 -8.34
C TYR A 303 20.41 13.23 -7.91
N ASN A 304 20.43 14.33 -8.66
CA ASN A 304 21.35 15.46 -8.39
C ASN A 304 20.76 16.58 -7.52
N ASP A 305 19.45 16.84 -7.58
CA ASP A 305 18.80 17.88 -6.76
C ASP A 305 18.55 17.43 -5.33
N HIS A 306 18.26 16.14 -5.12
CA HIS A 306 17.85 15.61 -3.82
C HIS A 306 19.06 15.05 -3.07
N LYS A 307 20.17 15.84 -3.03
CA LYS A 307 21.48 15.48 -2.46
C LYS A 307 21.35 14.51 -1.28
N TRP A 308 21.94 13.33 -1.48
CA TRP A 308 21.93 12.09 -0.71
C TRP A 308 22.32 12.29 0.76
N MET A 309 21.47 12.91 1.56
CA MET A 309 21.62 12.80 3.01
C MET A 309 21.02 11.47 3.45
N MET A 310 21.95 10.51 3.58
CA MET A 310 21.89 9.25 4.33
C MET A 310 21.77 7.98 3.45
N SER A 311 22.73 7.07 3.71
CA SER A 311 22.87 5.64 3.38
C SER A 311 22.31 5.07 2.05
N PRO A 312 23.03 4.15 1.38
CA PRO A 312 22.47 3.29 0.31
C PRO A 312 21.18 2.54 0.69
N ASP A 313 20.86 2.48 2.00
CA ASP A 313 19.70 1.81 2.56
C ASP A 313 18.53 2.77 2.90
N ASP A 314 18.69 4.09 2.77
CA ASP A 314 17.70 5.10 3.22
C ASP A 314 17.24 6.00 2.05
N TRP A 315 16.43 5.44 1.15
CA TRP A 315 15.68 6.21 0.15
C TRP A 315 14.38 6.78 0.75
N SER A 316 14.20 8.11 0.74
CA SER A 316 12.89 8.74 0.96
C SER A 316 12.77 10.07 0.18
N PRO A 317 11.74 10.26 -0.66
CA PRO A 317 11.41 11.56 -1.25
C PRO A 317 10.55 12.43 -0.30
N ASP A 318 10.73 13.75 -0.37
CA ASP A 318 10.25 14.70 0.64
C ASP A 318 8.72 14.92 0.72
N GLU A 319 7.88 14.50 -0.24
CA GLU A 319 6.47 14.98 -0.30
C GLU A 319 5.42 14.00 -0.90
N LEU A 320 5.46 12.68 -0.64
CA LEU A 320 4.55 11.75 -1.36
C LEU A 320 4.01 10.60 -0.51
N TRP A 321 2.75 10.20 -0.74
CA TRP A 321 2.37 8.78 -0.63
C TRP A 321 2.30 8.22 -2.04
N MET A 322 3.13 7.22 -2.31
CA MET A 322 3.16 6.53 -3.58
C MET A 322 2.90 5.03 -3.35
N THR A 323 2.15 4.37 -4.23
CA THR A 323 2.02 2.90 -4.19
C THR A 323 3.13 2.27 -5.03
N GLU A 324 4.04 1.51 -4.41
CA GLU A 324 5.17 0.84 -5.09
C GLU A 324 4.72 -0.28 -6.02
N PRO A 325 5.21 -0.39 -7.28
CA PRO A 325 5.01 -1.59 -8.09
C PRO A 325 5.58 -2.86 -7.47
N ASP A 326 4.95 -3.99 -7.79
CA ASP A 326 5.43 -5.33 -7.41
C ASP A 326 6.87 -5.55 -7.89
N VAL A 327 7.82 -5.63 -6.95
CA VAL A 327 9.26 -5.83 -7.20
C VAL A 327 9.58 -7.15 -7.93
N GLU A 328 8.63 -8.08 -8.00
CA GLU A 328 8.74 -9.35 -8.73
C GLU A 328 8.18 -9.28 -10.16
N ALA A 329 7.48 -8.20 -10.55
CA ALA A 329 7.04 -7.99 -11.92
C ALA A 329 8.26 -7.70 -12.84
N PRO A 330 8.36 -8.31 -14.04
CA PRO A 330 9.45 -8.06 -14.98
C PRO A 330 9.69 -6.57 -15.31
N GLU A 331 8.64 -5.75 -15.21
CA GLU A 331 8.62 -4.31 -15.45
C GLU A 331 9.20 -3.49 -14.28
N ALA A 332 9.16 -4.01 -13.04
CA ALA A 332 9.65 -3.33 -11.84
C ALA A 332 11.18 -3.31 -11.72
N LYS A 333 11.88 -4.30 -12.31
CA LYS A 333 13.35 -4.32 -12.40
C LYS A 333 13.93 -3.15 -13.20
N GLN A 334 13.10 -2.44 -13.96
CA GLN A 334 13.49 -1.26 -14.73
C GLN A 334 13.34 0.05 -13.94
N LEU A 335 12.76 0.04 -12.72
CA LEU A 335 12.23 1.23 -12.06
C LEU A 335 12.96 1.68 -10.76
N LEU A 336 14.05 1.04 -10.34
CA LEU A 336 15.00 1.47 -9.28
C LEU A 336 14.45 2.50 -8.25
N GLY A 337 13.46 2.14 -7.42
CA GLY A 337 13.02 3.06 -6.36
C GLY A 337 11.89 2.55 -5.50
N MET A 338 12.16 2.47 -4.19
CA MET A 338 11.22 2.21 -3.12
C MET A 338 10.70 3.52 -2.50
N MET A 339 9.49 3.55 -1.92
CA MET A 339 8.76 4.78 -1.58
C MET A 339 7.92 4.73 -0.29
N SER A 340 8.53 5.04 0.85
CA SER A 340 7.86 5.39 2.11
C SER A 340 7.19 6.76 2.06
N TYR A 341 6.17 6.97 2.90
CA TYR A 341 5.76 8.33 3.24
C TYR A 341 6.88 8.94 4.10
N PRO A 342 7.36 10.16 3.78
CA PRO A 342 8.44 10.78 4.54
C PRO A 342 8.05 10.84 6.01
N HIS A 343 9.04 10.72 6.88
CA HIS A 343 8.82 10.95 8.31
C HIS A 343 8.17 12.32 8.49
N SER A 344 7.27 12.45 9.47
CA SER A 344 6.75 13.75 9.87
C SER A 344 7.93 14.69 10.11
N THR A 345 8.10 15.70 9.25
CA THR A 345 9.14 16.71 9.43
C THR A 345 8.78 17.64 10.58
N SER A 346 7.52 17.60 11.02
CA SER A 346 7.08 18.32 12.19
C SER A 346 7.71 17.81 13.48
N THR A 347 8.27 18.75 14.24
CA THR A 347 8.76 18.56 15.60
C THR A 347 7.69 18.83 16.66
N THR A 348 6.44 19.06 16.25
CA THR A 348 5.32 19.41 17.13
C THR A 348 4.11 18.53 16.85
N LEU A 349 3.34 18.20 17.89
CA LEU A 349 2.15 17.38 17.73
C LEU A 349 1.12 18.05 16.82
N ASP A 350 0.95 19.38 16.90
CA ASP A 350 0.05 20.13 16.02
C ASP A 350 0.44 20.03 14.54
N GLY A 351 1.74 20.08 14.23
CA GLY A 351 2.18 19.88 12.85
C GLY A 351 2.04 18.43 12.39
N THR A 352 2.25 17.43 13.25
CA THR A 352 1.90 16.03 12.92
C THR A 352 0.39 15.87 12.65
N ILE A 353 -0.47 16.55 13.41
CA ILE A 353 -1.92 16.56 13.16
C ILE A 353 -2.25 17.23 11.82
N GLU A 354 -1.56 18.31 11.47
CA GLU A 354 -1.72 18.98 10.18
C GLU A 354 -1.29 18.08 9.02
N GLU A 355 -0.17 17.38 9.14
CA GLU A 355 0.27 16.39 8.14
C GLU A 355 -0.73 15.24 7.99
N LEU A 356 -1.28 14.71 9.10
CA LEU A 356 -2.35 13.70 9.05
C LEU A 356 -3.60 14.24 8.37
N ARG A 357 -3.94 15.51 8.59
CA ARG A 357 -5.05 16.18 7.89
C ARG A 357 -4.81 16.24 6.39
N LEU A 358 -3.60 16.58 5.96
CA LEU A 358 -3.22 16.59 4.54
C LEU A 358 -3.32 15.18 3.95
N LEU A 359 -2.77 14.17 4.64
CA LEU A 359 -2.82 12.77 4.22
C LEU A 359 -4.26 12.26 4.08
N PHE A 360 -5.10 12.46 5.09
CA PHE A 360 -6.49 12.01 5.08
C PHE A 360 -7.34 12.75 4.05
N THR A 361 -7.05 14.04 3.81
CA THR A 361 -7.69 14.81 2.74
C THR A 361 -7.34 14.20 1.39
N SER A 362 -6.05 13.96 1.16
CA SER A 362 -5.54 13.37 -0.06
C SER A 362 -6.11 11.98 -0.33
N TRP A 363 -6.14 11.07 0.65
CA TRP A 363 -6.77 9.76 0.47
C TRP A 363 -8.26 9.83 0.18
N SER A 364 -8.98 10.75 0.82
CA SER A 364 -10.41 10.93 0.58
C SER A 364 -10.70 11.41 -0.84
N SER A 365 -9.85 12.27 -1.41
CA SER A 365 -10.02 12.78 -2.78
C SER A 365 -9.46 11.83 -3.84
N ALA A 366 -8.31 11.20 -3.59
CA ALA A 366 -7.55 10.47 -4.59
C ALA A 366 -8.02 9.03 -4.79
N LEU A 367 -8.31 8.28 -3.72
CA LEU A 367 -8.67 6.85 -3.83
C LEU A 367 -9.90 6.60 -4.72
N PRO A 368 -10.98 7.42 -4.67
CA PRO A 368 -12.09 7.27 -5.60
C PRO A 368 -11.71 7.44 -7.08
N LEU A 369 -10.70 8.26 -7.36
CA LEU A 369 -10.23 8.59 -8.71
C LEU A 369 -9.25 7.56 -9.26
N LEU A 370 -8.37 7.04 -8.39
CA LEU A 370 -7.34 6.06 -8.73
C LEU A 370 -7.87 4.63 -8.73
N HIS A 371 -9.09 4.39 -8.24
CA HIS A 371 -9.73 3.09 -8.34
C HIS A 371 -9.85 2.64 -9.82
N PRO A 372 -9.41 1.41 -10.15
CA PRO A 372 -9.13 0.29 -9.24
C PRO A 372 -7.65 0.06 -8.91
N TYR A 373 -6.76 0.96 -9.31
CA TYR A 373 -5.31 0.85 -9.12
C TYR A 373 -4.86 1.17 -7.69
N ALA A 374 -5.60 2.01 -6.97
CA ALA A 374 -5.48 2.17 -5.52
C ALA A 374 -6.86 2.09 -4.90
N ARG A 375 -7.13 1.01 -4.13
CA ARG A 375 -8.50 0.67 -3.69
C ARG A 375 -8.78 1.12 -2.29
N THR A 376 -7.86 0.84 -1.38
CA THR A 376 -7.97 1.23 0.02
C THR A 376 -6.64 1.71 0.54
N ALA A 377 -6.67 2.67 1.45
CA ALA A 377 -5.54 3.04 2.28
C ALA A 377 -5.86 2.73 3.74
N ARG A 378 -4.85 2.44 4.53
CA ARG A 378 -4.95 2.13 5.95
C ARG A 378 -3.92 2.94 6.69
N TRP A 379 -4.22 3.24 7.94
CA TRP A 379 -3.31 3.91 8.83
C TRP A 379 -3.49 3.39 10.25
N ARG A 380 -2.42 3.52 11.03
CA ARG A 380 -2.36 3.18 12.45
C ARG A 380 -1.43 4.14 13.15
N LEU A 381 -1.86 4.59 14.33
CA LEU A 381 -1.08 5.33 15.31
C LEU A 381 -1.07 4.52 16.60
N SER A 382 0.11 4.32 17.16
CA SER A 382 0.34 3.66 18.44
C SER A 382 1.33 4.45 19.27
N ARG A 383 1.50 4.10 20.54
CA ARG A 383 2.71 4.49 21.26
C ARG A 383 3.92 3.75 20.69
N ARG A 384 5.11 4.36 20.71
CA ARG A 384 6.35 3.78 20.14
C ARG A 384 6.70 2.36 20.64
N LYS A 385 6.23 1.99 21.83
CA LYS A 385 6.39 0.64 22.42
C LYS A 385 5.14 0.20 23.20
N GLY A 386 3.97 0.64 22.76
CA GLY A 386 2.75 0.43 23.52
C GLY A 386 1.54 0.28 22.63
N ASP A 387 0.37 0.40 23.25
CA ASP A 387 -0.87 0.06 22.59
C ASP A 387 -1.23 1.05 21.47
N MET A 388 -2.16 0.59 20.65
CA MET A 388 -2.73 1.37 19.57
C MET A 388 -3.59 2.50 20.12
N ILE A 389 -3.46 3.68 19.52
CA ILE A 389 -4.18 4.90 19.89
C ILE A 389 -5.34 5.12 18.92
N ALA A 390 -5.06 4.99 17.63
CA ALA A 390 -6.08 5.09 16.60
C ALA A 390 -5.66 4.33 15.35
N GLU A 391 -6.63 3.81 14.60
CA GLU A 391 -6.38 3.27 13.27
C GLU A 391 -7.61 3.43 12.39
N GLY A 392 -7.39 3.38 11.10
CA GLY A 392 -8.48 3.48 10.15
C GLY A 392 -8.13 3.00 8.76
N ARG A 393 -9.15 3.05 7.92
CA ARG A 393 -9.13 2.61 6.54
C ARG A 393 -9.96 3.58 5.70
N PHE A 394 -9.38 4.03 4.60
CA PHE A 394 -10.06 4.71 3.52
C PHE A 394 -10.29 3.73 2.39
N SER A 395 -11.43 3.86 1.74
CA SER A 395 -11.77 3.17 0.50
C SER A 395 -12.52 4.14 -0.38
N ARG A 396 -12.77 3.76 -1.64
CA ARG A 396 -13.60 4.54 -2.56
C ARG A 396 -14.96 4.94 -1.95
N GLU A 397 -15.58 4.07 -1.17
CA GLU A 397 -16.97 4.25 -0.74
C GLU A 397 -17.10 4.59 0.75
N ARG A 398 -16.05 4.32 1.53
CA ARG A 398 -16.13 4.37 2.99
C ARG A 398 -14.81 4.71 3.65
N VAL A 399 -14.89 5.54 4.68
CA VAL A 399 -13.87 5.72 5.71
C VAL A 399 -14.34 5.02 6.98
N THR A 400 -13.50 4.16 7.55
CA THR A 400 -13.74 3.53 8.85
C THR A 400 -12.58 3.81 9.77
N ALA A 401 -12.84 4.18 11.03
CA ALA A 401 -11.79 4.36 12.02
C ALA A 401 -12.23 3.94 13.42
N ARG A 402 -11.25 3.57 14.24
CA ARG A 402 -11.39 3.28 15.66
C ARG A 402 -10.33 4.04 16.45
N PHE A 403 -10.70 4.42 17.67
CA PHE A 403 -9.90 5.25 18.57
C PHE A 403 -9.95 4.63 19.97
N GLY A 404 -8.82 4.56 20.65
CA GLY A 404 -8.68 3.97 21.98
C GLY A 404 -7.93 2.62 21.99
N TRP A 405 -7.89 2.02 23.17
CA TRP A 405 -7.08 0.86 23.53
C TRP A 405 -7.96 -0.40 23.49
N SER A 406 -7.38 -1.56 23.16
CA SER A 406 -7.98 -2.91 22.97
C SER A 406 -9.46 -3.13 23.37
N ASP A 407 -9.85 -2.85 24.61
CA ASP A 407 -11.15 -3.10 25.24
C ASP A 407 -12.01 -1.84 25.48
N GLN A 408 -11.49 -0.65 25.21
CA GLN A 408 -12.13 0.66 25.44
C GLN A 408 -12.31 1.47 24.15
N TYR A 409 -12.49 0.82 23.00
CA TYR A 409 -12.75 1.56 21.76
C TYR A 409 -13.96 2.47 21.91
N GLY A 410 -13.76 3.76 21.62
CA GLY A 410 -14.85 4.72 21.49
C GLY A 410 -15.76 4.39 20.30
N ALA A 411 -16.72 5.27 20.04
CA ALA A 411 -17.63 5.12 18.90
C ALA A 411 -16.84 5.02 17.58
N ARG A 412 -17.10 3.95 16.82
CA ARG A 412 -16.48 3.72 15.50
C ARG A 412 -16.95 4.81 14.53
N LEU A 413 -16.01 5.35 13.75
CA LEU A 413 -16.34 6.18 12.60
C LEU A 413 -16.64 5.26 11.41
N ALA A 414 -17.74 5.54 10.71
CA ALA A 414 -18.10 4.90 9.45
C ALA A 414 -18.90 5.89 8.61
N ALA A 415 -18.27 6.46 7.58
CA ALA A 415 -18.90 7.47 6.73
C ALA A 415 -18.36 7.40 5.29
N ALA A 416 -19.02 8.08 4.36
CA ALA A 416 -18.50 8.24 3.00
C ALA A 416 -17.26 9.16 3.00
N PRO A 417 -16.25 8.96 2.13
CA PRO A 417 -15.11 9.86 2.02
C PRO A 417 -15.56 11.28 1.67
N GLY A 418 -14.93 12.27 2.29
CA GLY A 418 -15.24 13.67 2.07
C GLY A 418 -14.56 14.60 3.08
N PRO A 419 -14.52 15.92 2.80
CA PRO A 419 -13.81 16.89 3.63
C PRO A 419 -14.32 16.94 5.07
N ASP A 420 -15.63 16.84 5.28
CA ASP A 420 -16.24 16.87 6.62
C ASP A 420 -15.83 15.64 7.45
N VAL A 421 -15.77 14.47 6.81
CA VAL A 421 -15.37 13.22 7.46
C VAL A 421 -13.87 13.23 7.78
N THR A 422 -13.05 13.80 6.89
CA THR A 422 -11.63 14.03 7.17
C THR A 422 -11.45 14.96 8.35
N ALA A 423 -12.18 16.07 8.43
CA ALA A 423 -12.10 16.99 9.55
C ALA A 423 -12.52 16.32 10.88
N ASP A 424 -13.64 15.59 10.90
CA ASP A 424 -14.09 14.83 12.09
C ASP A 424 -13.06 13.76 12.49
N LEU A 425 -12.49 13.05 11.52
CA LEU A 425 -11.45 12.04 11.77
C LEU A 425 -10.22 12.65 12.44
N VAL A 426 -9.74 13.79 11.96
CA VAL A 426 -8.58 14.50 12.51
C VAL A 426 -8.85 14.95 13.96
N GLU A 427 -10.02 15.51 14.22
CA GLU A 427 -10.39 15.93 15.59
C GLU A 427 -10.49 14.74 16.55
N ARG A 428 -11.00 13.59 16.09
CA ARG A 428 -11.03 12.37 16.89
C ARG A 428 -9.64 11.78 17.13
N VAL A 429 -8.74 11.87 16.15
CA VAL A 429 -7.33 11.48 16.34
C VAL A 429 -6.69 12.37 17.41
N ARG A 430 -6.87 13.69 17.32
CA ARG A 430 -6.39 14.65 18.32
C ARG A 430 -6.91 14.30 19.72
N ALA A 431 -8.22 14.10 19.86
CA ALA A 431 -8.81 13.71 21.14
C ALA A 431 -8.27 12.36 21.68
N ALA A 432 -8.01 11.39 20.80
CA ALA A 432 -7.44 10.10 21.18
C ALA A 432 -5.98 10.23 21.65
N LEU A 433 -5.20 11.11 21.03
CA LEU A 433 -3.83 11.43 21.44
C LEU A 433 -3.82 12.12 22.81
N ASP A 434 -4.71 13.10 23.02
CA ASP A 434 -4.86 13.80 24.30
C ASP A 434 -5.24 12.83 25.44
N GLN A 435 -6.20 11.93 25.18
CA GLN A 435 -6.60 10.89 26.14
C GLN A 435 -5.48 9.89 26.41
N ALA A 436 -4.68 9.58 25.39
CA ALA A 436 -3.48 8.77 25.53
C ALA A 436 -2.31 9.55 26.15
N GLY A 437 -2.48 10.81 26.56
CA GLY A 437 -1.43 11.62 27.18
C GLY A 437 -0.21 11.82 26.30
N ILE A 438 -0.38 11.77 24.97
CA ILE A 438 0.71 12.04 24.03
C ILE A 438 0.92 13.54 23.97
N THR A 439 2.16 13.96 24.17
CA THR A 439 2.53 15.38 24.20
C THR A 439 3.55 15.75 23.13
N THR A 440 4.28 14.77 22.59
CA THR A 440 5.27 15.01 21.53
C THR A 440 5.22 13.94 20.43
N PRO A 441 5.62 14.27 19.19
CA PRO A 441 5.63 13.30 18.08
C PRO A 441 6.52 12.07 18.34
N GLU A 442 7.61 12.19 19.10
CA GLU A 442 8.58 11.10 19.34
C GLU A 442 8.01 9.94 20.18
N GLU A 443 6.90 10.19 20.87
CA GLU A 443 6.15 9.20 21.65
C GLU A 443 5.29 8.29 20.75
N LEU A 444 5.10 8.67 19.49
CA LEU A 444 4.26 7.98 18.52
C LEU A 444 5.06 6.96 17.69
N GLY A 445 4.39 5.85 17.41
CA GLY A 445 4.65 5.01 16.26
C GLY A 445 3.50 5.17 15.27
N GLY A 446 3.79 5.48 14.02
CA GLY A 446 2.80 5.60 12.95
C GLY A 446 3.08 4.58 11.86
N ALA A 447 2.04 4.18 11.13
CA ALA A 447 2.13 3.45 9.88
C ALA A 447 0.94 3.83 8.99
N ALA A 448 1.17 3.98 7.70
CA ALA A 448 0.15 4.16 6.68
C ALA A 448 0.53 3.31 5.46
N TRP A 449 -0.45 2.73 4.75
CA TRP A 449 -0.21 1.86 3.60
C TRP A 449 -1.45 1.73 2.70
N SER A 450 -1.31 1.36 1.42
CA SER A 450 -2.41 1.03 0.51
C SER A 450 -2.62 -0.48 0.43
N ASP A 451 -3.86 -0.99 0.52
CA ASP A 451 -4.15 -2.37 0.16
C ASP A 451 -4.42 -2.42 -1.35
N THR A 452 -3.39 -2.68 -2.14
CA THR A 452 -3.51 -2.98 -3.57
C THR A 452 -3.46 -4.50 -3.75
N PRO A 453 -4.25 -5.11 -4.64
CA PRO A 453 -4.22 -6.57 -4.82
C PRO A 453 -2.82 -7.08 -5.18
N ALA A 454 -2.35 -7.98 -4.33
CA ALA A 454 -1.06 -8.67 -4.20
C ALA A 454 -0.30 -9.15 -5.46
N GLU A 455 -0.84 -9.04 -6.68
CA GLU A 455 -0.09 -9.34 -7.92
C GLU A 455 0.46 -8.09 -8.59
N ARG A 456 0.13 -6.90 -8.06
CA ARG A 456 0.48 -5.61 -8.66
C ARG A 456 0.54 -4.54 -7.56
N MET A 457 1.68 -4.40 -6.88
CA MET A 457 2.04 -3.31 -5.95
C MET A 457 1.88 -3.63 -4.45
N TYR A 458 2.98 -3.62 -3.70
CA TYR A 458 2.99 -3.72 -2.23
C TYR A 458 3.39 -2.38 -1.61
N ALA A 459 2.75 -2.02 -0.50
CA ALA A 459 2.78 -0.69 0.08
C ALA A 459 3.89 -0.47 1.11
N ASN A 460 4.42 0.75 1.17
CA ASN A 460 5.43 1.14 2.14
C ASN A 460 4.87 1.70 3.44
N ARG A 461 5.68 1.46 4.45
CA ARG A 461 5.60 1.93 5.83
C ARG A 461 5.78 3.45 5.89
N LEU A 462 4.87 4.12 6.58
CA LEU A 462 5.15 5.40 7.23
C LEU A 462 5.97 5.03 8.46
N THR A 463 7.22 5.46 8.57
CA THR A 463 7.98 5.34 9.81
C THR A 463 7.97 6.72 10.47
N LEU A 464 7.51 6.80 11.71
CA LEU A 464 7.71 7.96 12.57
C LEU A 464 8.87 7.61 13.50
N GLU A 465 10.10 7.50 12.99
CA GLU A 465 11.29 7.34 13.81
C GLU A 465 12.22 8.55 13.70
N HIS A 466 12.24 9.40 14.73
CA HIS A 466 13.42 10.24 14.94
C HIS A 466 14.58 9.34 15.35
N GLY A 467 15.59 9.26 14.48
CA GLY A 467 16.91 8.67 14.70
C GLY A 467 17.97 9.56 14.08
#